data_AF-A0A8C7PSG6-F1
#
_entry.id   AF-A0A8C7PSG6-F1
#
_cell.length_a   1.000
_cell.length_b   1.000
_cell.length_c   1.000
_cell.angle_alpha   90.00
_cell.angle_beta   90.00
_cell.angle_gamma   90.00
#
_symmetry.space_group_name_H-M   'P 1'
#
loop_
_entity.id
_entity.type
_entity.pdbx_description
1 polymer ?
#
loop_
_entity_poly.entity_id
_entity_poly.type
_entity_poly.pdbx_seq_one_letter_code
_entity_poly.pdbx_strand_id
1 'polypeptide(L)'
;MPEFGFNEHHQNDAINYMRFACSKRAIRLKTIDPCFEDLKDNRLVDETFTVDEVLDGLKLVVRGEVETELVNTAHTNVLLLRQLFSQAEKFYLRLQTDISELENRELLEQVAEFEKTEFKNQNKEISRLQEENDKLKGRLQTMETLEVACSIPIVFQAMGALVFSSKAERALKNLQKVQGEQKMATRSQEITSLEDTVAALPPRETCRTTWSLPNTTCSGYKNSWP
;
A
#
# COMPACT_ATOMS: atom_id res chain seq x y z
N MET A 1 0.83 32.40 -23.17
CA MET A 1 0.52 31.14 -23.88
C MET A 1 -0.31 31.51 -25.10
N PRO A 2 -0.22 30.79 -26.23
CA PRO A 2 -1.16 30.98 -27.32
C PRO A 2 -2.56 30.70 -26.77
N GLU A 3 -3.39 31.72 -26.67
CA GLU A 3 -4.75 31.61 -26.14
C GLU A 3 -5.65 31.25 -27.32
N PHE A 4 -6.00 29.97 -27.47
CA PHE A 4 -6.89 29.48 -28.53
C PHE A 4 -8.33 30.02 -28.43
N GLY A 5 -8.57 31.03 -27.58
CA GLY A 5 -9.90 31.56 -27.27
C GLY A 5 -10.75 30.61 -26.43
N PHE A 6 -10.16 29.55 -25.86
CA PHE A 6 -10.85 28.63 -24.97
C PHE A 6 -10.93 29.19 -23.55
N ASN A 7 -12.03 28.89 -22.86
CA ASN A 7 -12.05 29.01 -21.40
C ASN A 7 -11.14 27.94 -20.76
N GLU A 8 -10.79 28.12 -19.49
CA GLU A 8 -9.87 27.23 -18.77
C GLU A 8 -10.30 25.75 -18.80
N HIS A 9 -11.60 25.48 -18.68
CA HIS A 9 -12.13 24.11 -18.71
C HIS A 9 -11.90 23.45 -20.08
N HIS A 10 -12.30 24.11 -21.16
CA HIS A 10 -12.11 23.60 -22.52
C HIS A 10 -10.64 23.55 -22.93
N GLN A 11 -9.83 24.48 -22.44
CA GLN A 11 -8.38 24.45 -22.66
C GLN A 11 -7.78 23.20 -22.02
N ASN A 12 -8.18 22.86 -20.79
CA ASN A 12 -7.72 21.64 -20.14
C ASN A 12 -8.18 20.37 -20.88
N ASP A 13 -9.42 20.34 -21.37
CA ASP A 13 -9.92 19.21 -22.16
C ASP A 13 -9.15 19.04 -23.48
N ALA A 14 -8.85 20.14 -24.18
CA ALA A 14 -8.01 20.12 -25.38
C ALA A 14 -6.61 19.60 -25.08
N ILE A 15 -5.99 20.07 -23.99
CA ILE A 15 -4.68 19.58 -23.51
C ILE A 15 -4.73 18.07 -23.23
N ASN A 16 -5.77 17.59 -22.54
CA ASN A 16 -5.91 16.17 -22.22
C ASN A 16 -6.06 15.31 -23.48
N TYR A 17 -6.86 15.77 -24.44
CA TYR A 17 -6.99 15.08 -25.73
C TYR A 17 -5.66 15.07 -26.52
N MET A 18 -4.92 16.18 -26.56
CA MET A 18 -3.60 16.22 -27.20
C MET A 18 -2.62 15.23 -26.56
N ARG A 19 -2.56 15.16 -25.23
CA ARG A 19 -1.73 14.16 -24.52
C ARG A 19 -2.12 12.74 -24.86
N PHE A 20 -3.41 12.45 -24.92
CA PHE A 20 -3.94 11.16 -25.35
C PHE A 20 -3.51 10.81 -26.78
N ALA A 21 -3.69 11.74 -27.74
CA ALA A 21 -3.33 11.54 -29.14
C ALA A 21 -1.82 11.30 -29.29
N CYS A 22 -0.99 12.07 -28.59
CA CYS A 22 0.46 11.90 -28.58
C CYS A 22 0.90 10.55 -28.01
N SER A 23 0.28 10.14 -26.90
CA SER A 23 0.56 8.84 -26.27
C SER A 23 0.19 7.69 -27.22
N LYS A 24 -0.96 7.81 -27.91
CA LYS A 24 -1.38 6.83 -28.91
C LYS A 24 -0.40 6.74 -30.07
N ARG A 25 0.02 7.87 -30.63
CA ARG A 25 1.04 7.95 -31.70
C ARG A 25 2.34 7.27 -31.26
N ALA A 26 2.83 7.57 -30.05
CA ALA A 26 4.04 6.95 -29.51
C ALA A 26 3.92 5.43 -29.35
N ILE A 27 2.76 4.93 -28.94
CA ILE A 27 2.49 3.48 -28.86
C ILE A 27 2.48 2.85 -30.26
N ARG A 28 1.84 3.50 -31.23
CA ARG A 28 1.75 2.99 -32.61
C ARG A 28 3.09 2.97 -33.32
N LEU A 29 3.94 3.96 -33.09
CA LEU A 29 5.31 3.91 -33.62
C LEU A 29 6.10 2.69 -33.10
N LYS A 30 5.88 2.26 -31.85
CA LYS A 30 6.51 1.05 -31.31
C LYS A 30 5.97 -0.25 -31.89
N THR A 31 4.78 -0.24 -32.51
CA THR A 31 4.25 -1.45 -33.17
C THR A 31 4.84 -1.65 -34.56
N ILE A 32 5.49 -0.64 -35.12
CA ILE A 32 6.12 -0.73 -36.44
C ILE A 32 7.33 -1.68 -36.39
N ASP A 33 8.23 -1.54 -35.42
CA ASP A 33 9.46 -2.36 -35.38
C ASP A 33 9.17 -3.88 -35.34
N PRO A 34 8.24 -4.39 -34.51
CA PRO A 34 7.85 -5.81 -34.56
C PRO A 34 7.32 -6.26 -35.92
N CYS A 35 6.57 -5.42 -36.64
CA CYS A 35 6.05 -5.80 -37.95
C CYS A 35 7.16 -6.01 -39.00
N PHE A 36 8.29 -5.31 -38.87
CA PHE A 36 9.45 -5.52 -39.73
C PHE A 36 10.17 -6.82 -39.39
N GLU A 37 10.32 -7.14 -38.10
CA GLU A 37 10.88 -8.43 -37.68
C GLU A 37 9.94 -9.58 -38.10
N ASP A 38 8.62 -9.43 -37.97
CA ASP A 38 7.66 -10.43 -38.46
C ASP A 38 7.75 -10.64 -39.98
N LEU A 39 7.97 -9.57 -40.75
CA LEU A 39 8.18 -9.67 -42.19
C LEU A 39 9.45 -10.47 -42.50
N LYS A 40 10.54 -10.16 -41.78
CA LYS A 40 11.83 -10.83 -41.94
C LYS A 40 11.74 -12.31 -41.58
N ASP A 41 11.15 -12.63 -40.43
CA ASP A 41 11.10 -13.98 -39.87
C ASP A 41 10.08 -14.89 -40.58
N ASN A 42 8.99 -14.33 -41.13
CA ASN A 42 7.93 -15.14 -41.74
C ASN A 42 7.94 -15.13 -43.28
N ARG A 43 8.44 -14.07 -43.91
CA ARG A 43 8.39 -13.91 -45.38
C ARG A 43 9.76 -13.82 -46.03
N LEU A 44 10.81 -13.45 -45.29
CA LEU A 44 12.17 -13.35 -45.81
C LEU A 44 13.10 -14.44 -45.26
N VAL A 45 12.64 -15.70 -45.31
CA VAL A 45 13.35 -16.86 -44.73
C VAL A 45 14.41 -17.44 -45.68
N ASP A 46 14.21 -17.29 -46.99
CA ASP A 46 15.13 -17.79 -48.02
C ASP A 46 16.25 -16.78 -48.37
N GLU A 47 17.42 -17.26 -48.79
CA GLU A 47 18.56 -16.38 -49.14
C GLU A 47 18.46 -15.75 -50.55
N THR A 48 17.37 -16.01 -51.28
CA THR A 48 17.25 -15.69 -52.73
C THR A 48 16.13 -14.72 -53.06
N PHE A 49 15.93 -13.70 -52.22
CA PHE A 49 14.98 -12.63 -52.55
C PHE A 49 15.57 -11.62 -53.52
N THR A 50 14.75 -11.22 -54.49
CA THR A 50 15.00 -10.02 -55.29
C THR A 50 14.70 -8.77 -54.46
N VAL A 51 15.32 -7.66 -54.85
CA VAL A 51 15.06 -6.35 -54.22
C VAL A 51 13.57 -6.00 -54.31
N ASP A 52 12.91 -6.29 -55.43
CA ASP A 52 11.50 -5.98 -55.64
C ASP A 52 10.58 -6.76 -54.68
N GLU A 53 10.85 -8.05 -54.44
CA GLU A 53 10.07 -8.87 -53.51
C GLU A 53 10.16 -8.37 -52.06
N VAL A 54 11.36 -7.95 -51.65
CA VAL A 54 11.58 -7.36 -50.32
C VAL A 54 10.85 -6.01 -50.21
N LEU A 55 10.97 -5.16 -51.23
CA LEU A 55 10.34 -3.83 -51.25
C LEU A 55 8.80 -3.94 -51.26
N ASP A 56 8.23 -4.87 -52.00
CA ASP A 56 6.78 -5.11 -52.02
C ASP A 56 6.29 -5.67 -50.68
N GLY A 57 7.05 -6.58 -50.06
CA GLY A 57 6.76 -7.09 -48.73
C GLY A 57 6.74 -5.98 -47.68
N LEU A 58 7.74 -5.11 -47.70
CA LEU A 58 7.86 -3.97 -46.81
C LEU A 58 6.75 -2.94 -47.03
N LYS A 59 6.47 -2.59 -48.29
CA LYS A 59 5.41 -1.66 -48.66
C LYS A 59 4.05 -2.11 -48.14
N LEU A 60 3.75 -3.41 -48.23
CA LEU A 60 2.50 -3.97 -47.74
C LEU A 60 2.34 -3.78 -46.23
N VAL A 61 3.39 -4.10 -45.46
CA VAL A 61 3.38 -4.01 -44.00
C VAL A 61 3.25 -2.55 -43.54
N VAL A 62 4.09 -1.65 -44.06
CA VAL A 62 4.06 -0.22 -43.71
C VAL A 62 2.72 0.40 -44.08
N ARG A 63 2.19 0.09 -45.27
CA ARG A 63 0.88 0.61 -45.71
C ARG A 63 -0.24 0.13 -44.79
N GLY A 64 -0.22 -1.13 -44.37
CA GLY A 64 -1.21 -1.69 -43.45
C GLY A 64 -1.21 -1.01 -42.07
N GLU A 65 -0.03 -0.81 -41.48
CA GLU A 65 0.10 -0.13 -40.18
C GLU A 65 -0.34 1.33 -40.26
N VAL A 66 0.10 2.07 -41.29
CA VAL A 66 -0.28 3.47 -41.49
C VAL A 66 -1.79 3.61 -41.74
N GLU A 67 -2.37 2.77 -42.60
CA GLU A 67 -3.81 2.79 -42.89
C GLU A 67 -4.63 2.51 -41.62
N THR A 68 -4.19 1.52 -40.82
CA THR A 68 -4.83 1.18 -39.55
C THR A 68 -4.75 2.33 -38.54
N GLU A 69 -3.61 3.02 -38.43
CA GLU A 69 -3.46 4.17 -37.54
C GLU A 69 -4.34 5.35 -37.96
N LEU A 70 -4.34 5.71 -39.25
CA LEU A 70 -5.11 6.84 -39.77
C LEU A 70 -6.62 6.61 -39.59
N VAL A 71 -7.11 5.41 -39.87
CA VAL A 71 -8.51 5.03 -39.64
C VAL A 71 -8.87 5.12 -38.15
N ASN A 72 -8.01 4.62 -37.26
CA ASN A 72 -8.23 4.70 -35.82
C ASN A 72 -8.28 6.15 -35.32
N THR A 73 -7.45 7.02 -35.88
CA THR A 73 -7.44 8.46 -35.57
C THR A 73 -8.76 9.09 -35.97
N ALA A 74 -9.23 8.85 -37.19
CA ALA A 74 -10.53 9.35 -37.66
C ALA A 74 -11.69 8.86 -36.76
N HIS A 75 -11.75 7.57 -36.44
CA HIS A 75 -12.78 7.02 -35.56
C HIS A 75 -12.77 7.65 -34.17
N THR A 76 -11.58 7.83 -33.58
CA THR A 76 -11.45 8.43 -32.25
C THR A 76 -11.90 9.89 -32.25
N ASN A 77 -11.64 10.63 -33.33
CA ASN A 77 -12.06 12.02 -33.47
C ASN A 77 -13.58 12.13 -33.64
N VAL A 78 -14.19 11.21 -34.40
CA VAL A 78 -15.66 11.14 -34.52
C VAL A 78 -16.32 10.83 -33.17
N LEU A 79 -15.70 9.98 -32.33
CA LEU A 79 -16.20 9.72 -30.98
C LEU A 79 -16.14 10.96 -30.09
N LEU A 80 -15.07 11.75 -30.18
CA LEU A 80 -14.97 13.03 -29.47
C LEU A 80 -16.05 14.01 -29.95
N LEU A 81 -16.22 14.19 -31.26
CA LEU A 81 -17.26 15.05 -31.82
C LEU A 81 -18.66 14.62 -31.36
N ARG A 82 -18.95 13.32 -31.34
CA ARG A 82 -20.20 12.79 -30.81
C ARG A 82 -20.44 13.22 -29.36
N GLN A 83 -19.42 13.15 -28.51
CA GLN A 83 -19.54 13.57 -27.10
C GLN A 83 -19.81 15.07 -26.97
N LEU A 84 -19.16 15.90 -27.78
CA LEU A 84 -19.37 17.35 -27.79
C LEU A 84 -20.78 17.71 -28.29
N PHE A 85 -21.22 17.12 -29.41
CA PHE A 85 -22.54 17.36 -29.97
C PHE A 85 -23.66 16.88 -29.06
N SER A 86 -23.52 15.70 -28.43
CA SER A 86 -24.50 15.23 -27.45
C SER A 86 -24.62 16.15 -26.23
N GLN A 87 -23.58 16.90 -25.87
CA GLN A 87 -23.68 17.93 -24.81
C GLN A 87 -24.40 19.17 -25.33
N ALA A 88 -24.03 19.67 -26.51
CA ALA A 88 -24.65 20.84 -27.13
C ALA A 88 -26.15 20.65 -27.39
N GLU A 89 -26.55 19.46 -27.83
CA GLU A 89 -27.95 19.10 -28.10
C GLU A 89 -28.83 19.16 -26.84
N LYS A 90 -28.29 18.83 -25.65
CA LYS A 90 -29.03 18.94 -24.38
C LYS A 90 -29.41 20.39 -24.05
N PHE A 91 -28.65 21.35 -24.58
CA PHE A 91 -28.90 22.78 -24.46
C PHE A 91 -29.53 23.37 -25.73
N TYR A 92 -29.98 22.52 -26.67
CA TYR A 92 -30.58 22.91 -27.94
C TYR A 92 -29.70 23.82 -28.80
N LEU A 93 -28.37 23.71 -28.64
CA LEU A 93 -27.40 24.48 -29.40
C LEU A 93 -27.14 23.80 -30.75
N ARG A 94 -27.13 24.61 -31.82
CA ARG A 94 -26.70 24.17 -33.15
C ARG A 94 -25.28 24.65 -33.38
N LEU A 95 -24.32 23.74 -33.27
CA LEU A 95 -22.92 24.03 -33.56
C LEU A 95 -22.66 23.93 -35.06
N GLN A 96 -21.89 24.87 -35.59
CA GLN A 96 -21.42 24.86 -36.97
C GLN A 96 -19.91 24.59 -36.96
N THR A 97 -19.46 23.74 -37.88
CA THR A 97 -18.04 23.44 -38.07
C THR A 97 -17.66 23.83 -39.49
N ASP A 98 -16.63 24.66 -39.62
CA ASP A 98 -16.01 24.96 -40.90
C ASP A 98 -14.90 23.94 -41.16
N ILE A 99 -15.12 23.04 -42.13
CA ILE A 99 -14.17 21.98 -42.46
C ILE A 99 -12.94 22.56 -43.18
N SER A 100 -13.09 23.70 -43.87
CA SER A 100 -11.99 24.33 -44.59
C SER A 100 -10.87 24.81 -43.67
N GLU A 101 -11.19 25.14 -42.41
CA GLU A 101 -10.21 25.54 -41.40
C GLU A 101 -9.33 24.36 -40.92
N LEU A 102 -9.75 23.10 -41.14
CA LEU A 102 -8.97 21.93 -40.71
C LEU A 102 -7.69 21.73 -41.54
N GLU A 103 -7.63 22.29 -42.74
CA GLU A 103 -6.44 22.27 -43.62
C GLU A 103 -5.64 23.58 -43.53
N ASN A 104 -6.07 24.52 -42.69
CA ASN A 104 -5.40 25.80 -42.50
C ASN A 104 -4.03 25.58 -41.83
N ARG A 105 -2.96 25.75 -42.62
CA ARG A 105 -1.58 25.54 -42.19
C ARG A 105 -1.19 26.41 -41.00
N GLU A 106 -1.71 27.62 -40.91
CA GLU A 106 -1.40 28.52 -39.81
C GLU A 106 -1.99 28.00 -38.50
N LEU A 107 -3.26 27.58 -38.51
CA LEU A 107 -3.91 26.99 -37.34
C LEU A 107 -3.24 25.67 -36.92
N LEU A 108 -2.85 24.84 -37.89
CA LEU A 108 -2.13 23.59 -37.62
C LEU A 108 -0.76 23.87 -36.99
N GLU A 109 -0.01 24.86 -37.47
CA GLU A 109 1.28 25.24 -36.87
C GLU A 109 1.10 25.80 -35.45
N GLN A 110 0.04 26.59 -35.21
CA GLN A 110 -0.28 27.07 -33.86
C GLN A 110 -0.55 25.90 -32.90
N VAL A 111 -1.31 24.88 -33.32
CA VAL A 111 -1.57 23.67 -32.52
C VAL A 111 -0.27 22.89 -32.30
N ALA A 112 0.57 22.76 -33.32
CA ALA A 112 1.86 22.07 -33.21
C ALA A 112 2.82 22.78 -32.25
N GLU A 113 2.89 24.10 -32.29
CA GLU A 113 3.72 24.88 -31.35
C GLU A 113 3.17 24.79 -29.93
N PHE A 114 1.85 24.84 -29.77
CA PHE A 114 1.21 24.62 -28.48
C PHE A 114 1.57 23.25 -27.90
N GLU A 115 1.44 22.19 -28.68
CA GLU A 115 1.84 20.83 -28.30
C GLU A 115 3.30 20.79 -27.81
N LYS A 116 4.24 21.39 -28.57
CA LYS A 116 5.67 21.46 -28.18
C LYS A 116 5.87 22.19 -26.85
N THR A 117 5.21 23.33 -26.65
CA THR A 117 5.35 24.12 -25.43
C THR A 117 4.82 23.38 -24.20
N GLU A 118 3.70 22.68 -24.33
CA GLU A 118 3.11 21.88 -23.26
C GLU A 118 4.02 20.71 -22.86
N PHE A 119 4.57 19.98 -23.83
CA PHE A 119 5.54 18.91 -23.54
C PHE A 119 6.81 19.43 -22.87
N LYS A 120 7.31 20.59 -23.30
CA LYS A 120 8.48 21.22 -22.68
C LYS A 120 8.21 21.61 -21.23
N ASN A 121 7.01 22.10 -20.93
CA ASN A 121 6.62 22.46 -19.57
C ASN A 121 6.49 21.22 -18.68
N GLN A 122 5.89 20.14 -19.18
CA GLN A 122 5.81 18.87 -18.46
C GLN A 122 7.17 18.27 -18.16
N ASN A 123 8.09 18.26 -19.12
CA ASN A 123 9.43 17.72 -18.89
C ASN A 123 10.16 18.48 -17.78
N LYS A 124 10.01 19.82 -17.71
CA LYS A 124 10.56 20.61 -16.60
C LYS A 124 9.93 20.24 -15.26
N GLU A 125 8.62 20.02 -15.23
CA GLU A 125 7.90 19.64 -14.02
C GLU A 125 8.29 18.24 -13.55
N ILE A 126 8.39 17.28 -14.48
CA ILE A 126 8.89 15.93 -14.22
C ILE A 126 10.31 15.98 -13.65
N SER A 127 11.22 16.76 -14.26
CA SER A 127 12.59 16.90 -13.74
C SER A 127 12.63 17.49 -12.34
N ARG A 128 11.79 18.50 -12.05
CA ARG A 128 11.67 19.07 -10.69
C ARG A 128 11.15 18.04 -9.69
N LEU A 129 10.09 17.31 -10.05
CA LEU A 129 9.52 16.28 -9.19
C LEU A 129 10.48 15.11 -8.97
N GLN A 130 11.31 14.77 -9.95
CA GLN A 130 12.38 13.76 -9.81
C GLN A 130 13.43 14.22 -8.80
N GLU A 131 13.89 15.47 -8.91
CA GLU A 131 14.85 16.06 -7.96
C GLU A 131 14.29 16.06 -6.52
N GLU A 132 13.02 16.44 -6.35
CA GLU A 132 12.37 16.39 -5.03
C GLU A 132 12.23 14.97 -4.50
N ASN A 133 11.87 14.00 -5.35
CA ASN A 133 11.79 12.60 -4.95
C ASN A 133 13.16 12.05 -4.52
N ASP A 134 14.22 12.36 -5.24
CA ASP A 134 15.58 11.94 -4.88
C ASP A 134 16.02 12.55 -3.54
N LYS A 135 15.70 13.83 -3.31
CA LYS A 135 15.94 14.50 -2.04
C LYS A 135 15.16 13.86 -0.90
N LEU A 136 13.87 13.58 -1.11
CA LEU A 136 13.03 12.92 -0.11
C LEU A 136 13.53 11.51 0.21
N LYS A 137 13.94 10.75 -0.80
CA LYS A 137 14.53 9.42 -0.64
C LYS A 137 15.82 9.47 0.18
N GLY A 138 16.69 10.45 -0.04
CA GLY A 138 17.89 10.67 0.78
C GLY A 138 17.57 11.03 2.24
N ARG A 139 16.55 11.86 2.47
CA ARG A 139 16.08 12.19 3.83
C ARG A 139 15.50 10.97 4.55
N LEU A 140 14.75 10.14 3.84
CA LEU A 140 14.19 8.90 4.39
C LEU A 140 15.31 7.94 4.80
N GLN A 141 16.29 7.71 3.94
CA GLN A 141 17.46 6.88 4.27
C GLN A 141 18.23 7.41 5.48
N THR A 142 18.34 8.74 5.61
CA THR A 142 18.97 9.38 6.77
C THR A 142 18.16 9.15 8.05
N MET A 143 16.83 9.22 7.99
CA MET A 143 15.98 8.92 9.13
C MET A 143 16.06 7.45 9.52
N GLU A 144 15.98 6.52 8.56
CA GLU A 144 16.09 5.07 8.80
C GLU A 144 17.43 4.72 9.44
N THR A 145 18.53 5.30 8.93
CA THR A 145 19.86 5.09 9.53
C THR A 145 19.97 5.67 10.93
N LEU A 146 19.39 6.85 11.19
CA LEU A 146 19.35 7.45 12.53
C LEU A 146 18.46 6.66 13.50
N GLU A 147 17.31 6.13 13.05
CA GLU A 147 16.40 5.32 13.85
C GLU A 147 17.08 4.01 14.29
N VAL A 148 17.79 3.35 13.37
CA VAL A 148 18.60 2.16 13.69
C VAL A 148 19.77 2.51 14.62
N ALA A 149 20.47 3.62 14.36
CA ALA A 149 21.60 4.07 15.18
C ALA A 149 21.21 4.42 16.62
N CYS A 150 20.01 4.99 16.86
CA CYS A 150 19.53 5.32 18.19
C CYS A 150 18.87 4.13 18.90
N SER A 151 18.16 3.26 18.17
CA SER A 151 17.44 2.13 18.76
C SER A 151 18.38 1.06 19.32
N ILE A 152 19.47 0.73 18.62
CA ILE A 152 20.43 -0.30 19.06
C ILE A 152 21.00 -0.06 20.48
N PRO A 153 21.56 1.12 20.81
CA PRO A 153 22.11 1.36 22.14
C PRO A 153 21.04 1.40 23.24
N ILE A 154 19.84 1.93 22.95
CA ILE A 154 18.72 1.96 23.92
C ILE A 154 18.28 0.54 24.26
N VAL A 155 18.11 -0.31 23.25
CA VAL A 155 17.74 -1.73 23.44
C VAL A 155 18.85 -2.46 24.21
N PHE A 156 20.12 -2.23 23.88
CA PHE A 156 21.25 -2.82 24.60
C PHE A 156 21.24 -2.44 26.10
N GLN A 157 20.98 -1.18 26.41
CA GLN A 157 20.91 -0.70 27.80
C GLN A 157 19.70 -1.29 28.55
N ALA A 158 18.54 -1.36 27.90
CA ALA A 158 17.33 -1.96 28.48
C ALA A 158 17.51 -3.47 28.76
N MET A 159 18.13 -4.21 27.84
CA MET A 159 18.47 -5.63 28.04
C MET A 159 19.40 -5.82 29.24
N GLY A 160 20.42 -4.96 29.39
CA GLY A 160 21.30 -4.96 30.56
C GLY A 160 20.55 -4.78 31.88
N ALA A 161 19.60 -3.84 31.92
CA ALA A 161 18.77 -3.59 33.10
C ALA A 161 17.84 -4.78 33.43
N LEU A 162 17.24 -5.42 32.43
CA LEU A 162 16.39 -6.61 32.63
C LEU A 162 17.19 -7.80 33.18
N VAL A 163 18.41 -8.03 32.68
CA VAL A 163 19.29 -9.08 33.20
C VAL A 163 19.64 -8.82 34.66
N PHE A 164 19.92 -7.57 35.04
CA PHE A 164 20.17 -7.20 36.43
C PHE A 164 18.93 -7.42 37.31
N SER A 165 17.75 -7.01 36.84
CA SER A 165 16.48 -7.23 37.54
C SER A 165 16.20 -8.73 37.75
N SER A 166 16.40 -9.57 36.74
CA SER A 166 16.23 -11.03 36.85
C SER A 166 17.20 -11.67 37.85
N LYS A 167 18.44 -11.18 37.92
CA LYS A 167 19.41 -11.62 38.93
C LYS A 167 18.98 -11.21 40.34
N ALA A 168 18.50 -9.98 40.52
CA ALA A 168 18.01 -9.49 41.79
C ALA A 168 16.76 -10.25 42.28
N GLU A 169 15.81 -10.54 41.38
CA GLU A 169 14.60 -11.31 41.72
C GLU A 169 14.94 -12.74 42.19
N ARG A 170 15.88 -13.40 41.51
CA ARG A 170 16.38 -14.72 41.93
C ARG A 170 17.01 -14.67 43.33
N ALA A 171 17.83 -13.65 43.60
CA ALA A 171 18.41 -13.45 44.92
C ALA A 171 17.32 -13.26 45.99
N LEU A 172 16.26 -12.50 45.69
CA LEU A 172 15.13 -12.28 46.60
C LEU A 172 14.37 -13.57 46.92
N LYS A 173 14.07 -14.40 45.90
CA LYS A 173 13.40 -15.70 46.09
C LYS A 173 14.23 -16.65 46.96
N ASN A 174 15.54 -16.66 46.75
CA ASN A 174 16.46 -17.45 47.59
C ASN A 174 16.44 -16.99 49.05
N LEU A 175 16.46 -15.68 49.29
CA LEU A 175 16.38 -15.12 50.65
C LEU A 175 15.04 -15.44 51.33
N GLN A 176 13.92 -15.36 50.62
CA GLN A 176 12.61 -15.74 51.15
C GLN A 176 12.54 -17.22 51.52
N LYS A 177 13.12 -18.10 50.69
CA LYS A 177 13.17 -19.53 50.98
C LYS A 177 13.95 -19.81 52.27
N VAL A 178 15.14 -19.23 52.41
CA VAL A 178 15.96 -19.34 53.63
C VAL A 178 15.21 -18.81 54.85
N GLN A 179 14.48 -17.70 54.72
CA GLN A 179 13.66 -17.15 55.80
C GLN A 179 12.51 -18.09 56.21
N GLY A 180 11.85 -18.72 55.25
CA GLY A 180 10.78 -19.69 55.50
C GLY A 180 11.28 -20.94 56.20
N GLU A 181 12.41 -21.50 55.73
CA GLU A 181 13.08 -22.64 56.35
C GLU A 181 13.50 -22.32 57.79
N GLN A 182 14.05 -21.12 58.03
CA GLN A 182 14.42 -20.68 59.37
C GLN A 182 13.19 -20.59 60.30
N LYS A 183 12.08 -19.99 59.85
CA LYS A 183 10.84 -19.88 60.66
C LYS A 183 10.23 -21.25 60.98
N MET A 184 10.25 -22.17 60.02
CA MET A 184 9.78 -23.53 60.23
C MET A 184 10.66 -24.28 61.23
N ALA A 185 11.99 -24.12 61.14
CA ALA A 185 12.91 -24.69 62.12
C ALA A 185 12.64 -24.16 63.55
N THR A 186 12.43 -22.85 63.71
CA THR A 186 12.08 -22.25 65.02
C THR A 186 10.73 -22.76 65.53
N ARG A 187 9.69 -22.81 64.68
CA ARG A 187 8.36 -23.29 65.08
C ARG A 187 8.36 -24.76 65.45
N SER A 188 9.09 -25.60 64.71
CA SER A 188 9.24 -27.02 65.06
C SER A 188 9.93 -27.18 66.41
N GLN A 189 10.99 -26.39 66.70
CA GLN A 189 11.62 -26.38 68.02
C GLN A 189 10.63 -25.99 69.14
N GLU A 190 9.77 -25.00 68.91
CA GLU A 190 8.73 -24.60 69.86
C GLU A 190 7.67 -25.69 70.08
N ILE A 191 7.19 -26.36 69.02
CA ILE A 191 6.19 -27.43 69.13
C ILE A 191 6.74 -28.62 69.93
N THR A 192 7.98 -29.04 69.66
CA THR A 192 8.61 -30.11 70.43
C THR A 192 8.63 -29.78 71.92
N SER A 193 8.93 -28.53 72.29
CA SER A 193 8.90 -28.10 73.70
C SER A 193 7.50 -28.15 74.33
N LEU A 194 6.45 -27.89 73.54
CA LEU A 194 5.06 -27.91 74.01
C LEU A 194 4.52 -29.35 74.12
N GLU A 195 4.88 -30.23 73.19
CA GLU A 195 4.50 -31.65 73.24
C GLU A 195 5.07 -32.34 74.48
N ASP A 196 6.33 -32.07 74.81
CA ASP A 196 6.97 -32.53 76.05
C ASP A 196 6.19 -32.06 77.30
N THR A 197 5.58 -30.87 77.22
CA THR A 197 4.79 -30.30 78.33
C THR A 197 3.40 -30.95 78.43
N VAL A 198 2.73 -31.23 77.32
CA VAL A 198 1.37 -31.82 77.29
C VAL A 198 1.37 -33.29 77.70
N ALA A 199 2.42 -34.04 77.34
CA ALA A 199 2.61 -35.42 77.77
C ALA A 199 2.66 -35.58 79.31
N ALA A 200 2.89 -34.49 80.06
CA ALA A 200 2.94 -34.49 81.51
C ALA A 200 1.57 -34.33 82.21
N LEU A 201 0.43 -34.29 81.49
CA LEU A 201 -0.92 -34.07 82.07
C LEU A 201 -1.80 -35.35 82.16
N PRO A 202 -2.56 -35.59 83.26
CA PRO A 202 -3.42 -36.79 83.44
C PRO A 202 -4.90 -36.62 82.95
N PRO A 203 -5.61 -37.70 82.54
CA PRO A 203 -6.98 -37.65 81.97
C PRO A 203 -8.11 -37.55 83.01
N ARG A 204 -9.26 -36.92 82.66
CA ARG A 204 -10.46 -36.72 83.52
C ARG A 204 -11.72 -37.44 83.03
N GLU A 205 -12.54 -37.91 83.98
CA GLU A 205 -13.76 -38.73 83.85
C GLU A 205 -15.05 -37.97 83.43
N THR A 206 -16.00 -38.68 82.81
CA THR A 206 -17.27 -38.21 82.22
C THR A 206 -18.47 -38.27 83.20
N CYS A 207 -19.32 -37.23 83.23
CA CYS A 207 -20.59 -37.21 83.98
C CYS A 207 -21.80 -37.04 83.02
N ARG A 208 -22.88 -37.81 83.24
CA ARG A 208 -23.99 -38.08 82.29
C ARG A 208 -25.29 -37.36 82.75
N THR A 209 -25.91 -36.54 81.91
CA THR A 209 -27.29 -36.03 82.10
C THR A 209 -28.13 -36.25 80.83
N THR A 210 -29.36 -36.72 81.03
CA THR A 210 -30.35 -37.16 80.03
C THR A 210 -31.28 -36.03 79.60
N TRP A 211 -31.52 -35.84 78.30
CA TRP A 211 -32.69 -35.13 77.76
C TRP A 211 -33.11 -35.73 76.40
N SER A 212 -34.41 -35.97 76.24
CA SER A 212 -35.06 -36.48 75.02
C SER A 212 -35.80 -35.35 74.28
N LEU A 213 -35.81 -35.41 72.95
CA LEU A 213 -36.37 -34.48 71.95
C LEU A 213 -37.88 -34.17 72.11
N PRO A 214 -38.38 -33.09 71.48
CA PRO A 214 -39.35 -33.31 70.40
C PRO A 214 -39.28 -32.36 69.17
N ASN A 215 -39.82 -32.90 68.07
CA ASN A 215 -40.15 -32.34 66.75
C ASN A 215 -40.53 -30.86 66.65
N THR A 216 -40.10 -30.21 65.55
CA THR A 216 -40.97 -29.39 64.68
C THR A 216 -40.29 -29.11 63.32
N THR A 217 -41.14 -28.90 62.32
CA THR A 217 -41.01 -29.06 60.86
C THR A 217 -40.17 -28.04 60.07
N CYS A 218 -39.70 -28.49 58.90
CA CYS A 218 -39.01 -27.76 57.82
C CYS A 218 -39.87 -26.72 57.07
N SER A 219 -39.22 -25.63 56.66
CA SER A 219 -39.46 -24.76 55.48
C SER A 219 -38.31 -23.72 55.49
N GLY A 220 -37.51 -23.41 54.47
CA GLY A 220 -37.50 -23.61 53.03
C GLY A 220 -36.54 -22.54 52.44
N TYR A 221 -36.15 -22.70 51.17
CA TYR A 221 -35.39 -21.77 50.27
C TYR A 221 -33.91 -22.07 49.93
N LYS A 222 -33.75 -22.94 48.92
CA LYS A 222 -33.10 -22.74 47.59
C LYS A 222 -31.98 -21.67 47.49
N ASN A 223 -30.74 -22.09 47.22
CA ASN A 223 -30.05 -22.27 45.91
C ASN A 223 -29.45 -20.99 45.31
N SER A 224 -28.11 -20.96 45.12
CA SER A 224 -27.45 -20.72 43.82
C SER A 224 -25.92 -20.67 43.94
N TRP A 225 -25.25 -21.42 43.08
CA TRP A 225 -23.82 -21.33 42.71
C TRP A 225 -23.48 -19.96 42.09
N PRO A 226 -22.18 -19.59 42.04
CA PRO A 226 -21.39 -19.77 40.81
C PRO A 226 -20.19 -20.71 40.98
#